data_AF-A0A6G3XZL0-F1
#
_entry.id   AF-A0A6G3XZL0-F1
#
_cell.length_a   1.000
_cell.length_b   1.000
_cell.length_c   1.000
_cell.angle_alpha   90.00
_cell.angle_beta   90.00
_cell.angle_gamma   90.00
#
_symmetry.space_group_name_H-M   'P 1'
#
loop_
_entity.id
_entity.type
_entity.pdbx_description
1 polymer ?
#
loop_
_entity_poly.entity_id
_entity_poly.type
_entity_poly.pdbx_seq_one_letter_code
_entity_poly.pdbx_strand_id
1 'polypeptide(L)'
;MSDAARAADAAPRPVTGPRVARLARQLETARDSAARDALTEAFWDGVTRTGTPLVEALDDAPDHRAVTFLWRGHRATRQVLLMATGIGDRDRPADTLFHHL
;
A
#
# COMPACT_ATOMS: atom_id res chain seq x y z
N MET A 1 18.61 -16.78 -20.33
CA MET A 1 18.36 -16.46 -18.91
C MET A 1 17.82 -17.69 -18.22
N SER A 2 18.30 -18.02 -17.02
CA SER A 2 17.79 -19.15 -16.22
C SER A 2 16.41 -18.84 -15.65
N ASP A 3 15.57 -19.85 -15.44
CA ASP A 3 14.24 -19.72 -14.80
C ASP A 3 14.32 -19.03 -13.43
N ALA A 4 15.38 -19.27 -12.67
CA ALA A 4 15.60 -18.64 -11.38
C ALA A 4 15.78 -17.10 -11.49
N ALA A 5 16.44 -16.62 -12.54
CA ALA A 5 16.63 -15.18 -12.76
C ALA A 5 15.33 -14.49 -13.21
N ARG A 6 14.50 -15.20 -14.00
CA ARG A 6 13.18 -14.71 -14.42
C ARG A 6 12.17 -14.72 -13.27
N ALA A 7 12.27 -15.68 -12.35
CA ALA A 7 11.46 -15.74 -11.14
C ALA A 7 11.82 -14.65 -10.12
N ALA A 8 13.11 -14.33 -9.97
CA ALA A 8 13.56 -13.23 -9.12
C ALA A 8 13.09 -11.85 -9.61
N ASP A 9 13.08 -11.64 -10.93
CA ASP A 9 12.53 -10.43 -11.57
C ASP A 9 11.00 -10.33 -11.43
N ALA A 10 10.31 -11.46 -11.27
CA ALA A 10 8.87 -11.52 -11.09
C ALA A 10 8.41 -11.31 -9.63
N ALA A 11 9.32 -11.33 -8.65
CA ALA A 11 8.97 -11.17 -7.25
C ALA A 11 8.55 -9.72 -6.94
N PRO A 12 7.40 -9.48 -6.30
CA PRO A 12 7.00 -8.13 -5.92
C PRO A 12 8.01 -7.50 -4.96
N ARG A 13 8.48 -6.30 -5.32
CA ARG A 13 9.32 -5.47 -4.45
C ARG A 13 8.48 -4.43 -3.71
N PRO A 14 8.79 -4.11 -2.42
CA PRO A 14 8.10 -3.05 -1.71
C PRO A 14 8.22 -1.70 -2.43
N VAL A 15 7.10 -1.02 -2.60
CA VAL A 15 7.01 0.34 -3.18
C VAL A 15 5.81 1.07 -2.58
N THR A 16 5.92 2.38 -2.40
CA THR A 16 4.78 3.23 -2.02
C THR A 16 4.10 3.77 -3.26
N GLY A 17 2.83 3.41 -3.47
CA GLY A 17 2.03 3.88 -4.60
C GLY A 17 1.81 5.40 -4.59
N PRO A 18 1.66 6.05 -5.76
CA PRO A 18 1.50 7.50 -5.88
C PRO A 18 0.40 8.11 -4.98
N ARG A 19 -0.78 7.48 -4.89
CA ARG A 19 -1.88 8.00 -4.03
C ARG A 19 -1.52 7.97 -2.56
N VAL A 20 -0.90 6.88 -2.09
CA VAL A 20 -0.48 6.77 -0.68
C VAL A 20 0.67 7.71 -0.37
N ALA A 21 1.66 7.83 -1.26
CA ALA A 21 2.76 8.78 -1.09
C ALA A 21 2.23 10.23 -1.00
N ARG A 22 1.21 10.58 -1.80
CA ARG A 22 0.55 11.89 -1.71
C ARG A 22 -0.17 12.07 -0.37
N LEU A 23 -0.95 11.08 0.07
CA LEU A 23 -1.64 11.16 1.37
C LEU A 23 -0.66 11.34 2.52
N ALA A 24 0.43 10.56 2.56
CA ALA A 24 1.46 10.66 3.60
C ALA A 24 2.03 12.09 3.70
N ARG A 25 2.42 12.70 2.57
CA ARG A 25 2.89 14.11 2.54
C ARG A 25 1.83 15.11 3.01
N GLN A 26 0.57 14.89 2.64
CA GLN A 26 -0.53 15.76 3.08
C GLN A 26 -0.76 15.64 4.59
N LEU A 27 -0.66 14.44 5.16
CA LEU A 27 -0.79 14.20 6.59
C LEU A 27 0.37 14.79 7.39
N GLU A 28 1.60 14.70 6.89
CA GLU A 28 2.79 15.31 7.49
C GLU A 28 2.69 16.84 7.60
N THR A 29 2.01 17.47 6.64
CA THR A 29 1.87 18.93 6.56
C THR A 29 0.56 19.47 7.14
N ALA A 30 -0.31 18.59 7.64
CA ALA A 30 -1.58 18.96 8.24
C ALA A 30 -1.38 19.71 9.56
N ARG A 31 -2.13 20.80 9.75
CA ARG A 31 -1.93 21.73 10.89
C ARG A 31 -2.49 21.21 12.22
N ASP A 32 -3.54 20.41 12.15
CA ASP A 32 -4.27 19.91 13.31
C ASP A 32 -4.95 18.56 13.01
N SER A 33 -5.60 17.98 14.02
CA SER A 33 -6.30 16.71 13.89
C SER A 33 -7.49 16.78 12.94
N ALA A 34 -8.23 17.89 12.92
CA ALA A 34 -9.40 18.05 12.05
C ALA A 34 -8.98 18.04 10.57
N ALA A 35 -7.86 18.68 10.22
CA ALA A 35 -7.28 18.63 8.89
C ALA A 35 -6.82 17.21 8.51
N ARG A 36 -6.20 16.48 9.44
CA ARG A 36 -5.81 15.07 9.22
C ARG A 36 -7.03 14.17 8.99
N ASP A 37 -8.08 14.35 9.77
CA ASP A 37 -9.33 13.59 9.63
C ASP A 37 -9.97 13.87 8.26
N ALA A 38 -10.09 15.14 7.87
CA ALA A 38 -10.65 15.52 6.57
C ALA A 38 -9.86 14.94 5.38
N LEU A 39 -8.52 14.96 5.45
CA LEU A 39 -7.65 14.33 4.44
C LEU A 39 -7.85 12.81 4.37
N THR A 40 -8.00 12.18 5.53
CA THR A 40 -8.22 10.73 5.65
C THR A 40 -9.59 10.33 5.09
N GLU A 41 -10.65 11.06 5.42
CA GLU A 41 -11.98 10.81 4.86
C GLU A 41 -12.01 11.01 3.34
N ALA A 42 -11.44 12.11 2.84
CA ALA A 42 -11.39 12.37 1.40
C ALA A 42 -10.63 11.27 0.63
N PHE A 43 -9.58 10.70 1.23
CA PHE A 43 -8.89 9.54 0.68
C PHE A 43 -9.79 8.31 0.64
N TRP A 44 -10.47 7.98 1.75
CA TRP A 44 -11.37 6.83 1.83
C TRP A 44 -12.59 6.93 0.92
N ASP A 45 -13.12 8.13 0.71
CA ASP A 45 -14.18 8.37 -0.29
C ASP A 45 -13.69 8.02 -1.70
N GLY A 46 -12.44 8.37 -2.02
CA GLY A 46 -11.79 7.98 -3.26
C GLY A 46 -11.65 6.46 -3.39
N VAL A 47 -11.14 5.80 -2.34
CA VAL A 47 -10.95 4.35 -2.29
C VAL A 47 -12.29 3.61 -2.41
N THR A 48 -13.35 4.09 -1.77
CA THR A 48 -14.68 3.46 -1.83
C THR A 48 -15.23 3.40 -3.26
N ARG A 49 -14.88 4.38 -4.10
CA ARG A 49 -15.28 4.39 -5.51
C ARG A 49 -14.44 3.45 -6.39
N THR A 50 -13.17 3.27 -6.08
CA THR A 50 -12.24 2.49 -6.92
C THR A 50 -12.00 1.06 -6.42
N GLY A 51 -12.36 0.76 -5.17
CA GLY A 51 -12.04 -0.48 -4.50
C GLY A 51 -10.58 -0.56 -4.02
N THR A 52 -10.25 -1.73 -3.45
CA THR A 52 -8.91 -2.14 -3.05
C THR A 52 -8.59 -3.50 -3.69
N PRO A 53 -7.36 -3.77 -4.17
CA PRO A 53 -6.18 -2.91 -4.09
C PRO A 53 -6.24 -1.68 -5.02
N LEU A 54 -5.51 -0.63 -4.66
CA LEU A 54 -5.15 0.41 -5.61
C LEU A 54 -4.09 -0.15 -6.56
N VAL A 55 -4.27 0.05 -7.86
CA VAL A 55 -3.31 -0.35 -8.89
C VAL A 55 -2.91 0.89 -9.67
N GLU A 56 -1.64 1.28 -9.57
CA GLU A 56 -1.13 2.54 -10.10
C GLU A 56 0.11 2.33 -10.97
N ALA A 57 0.28 3.15 -12.01
CA ALA A 57 1.50 3.19 -12.80
C ALA A 57 2.68 3.76 -11.99
N LEU A 58 3.89 3.35 -12.36
CA LEU A 58 5.14 3.89 -11.82
C LEU A 58 5.88 4.62 -12.94
N ASP A 59 6.30 5.86 -12.67
CA ASP A 59 6.97 6.70 -13.67
C ASP A 59 8.35 6.16 -14.06
N ASP A 60 9.07 5.57 -13.10
CA ASP A 60 10.41 5.01 -13.25
C ASP A 60 10.43 3.52 -13.65
N ALA A 61 9.25 2.88 -13.74
CA ALA A 61 9.11 1.46 -14.03
C ALA A 61 7.81 1.18 -14.81
N PRO A 62 7.73 1.54 -16.11
CA PRO A 62 6.48 1.51 -16.89
C PRO A 62 5.90 0.10 -17.09
N ASP A 63 6.72 -0.94 -17.04
CA ASP A 63 6.29 -2.34 -17.11
C ASP A 63 5.81 -2.89 -15.76
N HIS A 64 5.90 -2.09 -14.69
CA HIS A 64 5.52 -2.45 -13.34
C HIS A 64 4.33 -1.61 -12.85
N ARG A 65 3.64 -2.08 -11.82
CA ARG A 65 2.57 -1.35 -11.15
C ARG A 65 2.80 -1.36 -9.64
N ALA A 66 2.47 -0.25 -8.99
CA ALA A 66 2.27 -0.25 -7.55
C ALA A 66 0.90 -0.89 -7.28
N VAL A 67 0.90 -1.96 -6.47
CA VAL A 67 -0.32 -2.60 -5.99
C VAL A 67 -0.39 -2.37 -4.48
N THR A 68 -1.35 -1.58 -4.04
CA THR A 68 -1.50 -1.19 -2.63
C THR A 68 -2.80 -1.72 -2.07
N PHE A 69 -2.68 -2.68 -1.15
CA PHE A 69 -3.79 -3.16 -0.35
C PHE A 69 -4.02 -2.20 0.81
N LEU A 70 -5.29 -1.92 1.10
CA LEU A 70 -5.67 -0.94 2.12
C LEU A 70 -6.64 -1.58 3.11
N TRP A 71 -6.48 -1.21 4.37
CA TRP A 71 -7.39 -1.59 5.44
C TRP A 71 -7.75 -0.37 6.26
N ARG A 72 -9.05 -0.12 6.44
CA ARG A 72 -9.53 0.95 7.34
C ARG A 72 -9.68 0.36 8.74
N GLY A 73 -8.67 0.60 9.57
CA GLY A 73 -8.68 0.17 10.97
C GLY A 73 -9.67 0.96 11.81
N HIS A 74 -10.06 0.37 12.95
CA HIS A 74 -10.69 1.08 14.06
C HIS A 74 -9.78 1.03 15.29
N ARG A 75 -10.15 1.68 16.40
CA ARG A 75 -9.32 1.78 17.61
C ARG A 75 -8.79 0.48 18.22
N ALA A 76 -9.39 -0.66 17.87
CA ALA A 76 -8.99 -1.99 18.35
C ALA A 76 -8.14 -2.76 17.32
N THR A 77 -7.99 -2.26 16.09
CA THR A 77 -7.07 -2.82 15.11
C THR A 77 -5.64 -2.59 15.58
N ARG A 78 -4.92 -3.68 15.86
CA ARG A 78 -3.51 -3.62 16.30
C ARG A 78 -2.54 -3.86 15.15
N GLN A 79 -2.83 -4.87 14.35
CA GLN A 79 -2.05 -5.28 13.21
C GLN A 79 -2.99 -5.82 12.14
N VAL A 80 -2.58 -5.68 10.89
CA VAL A 80 -3.27 -6.26 9.73
C VAL A 80 -2.21 -6.99 8.93
N LEU A 81 -2.49 -8.24 8.61
CA LEU A 81 -1.59 -9.13 7.87
C LEU A 81 -2.17 -9.38 6.47
N LEU A 82 -1.35 -9.25 5.44
CA LEU A 82 -1.72 -9.71 4.10
C LEU A 82 -1.33 -11.16 3.90
N MET A 83 -2.34 -12.01 3.71
CA MET A 83 -2.14 -13.38 3.28
C MET A 83 -2.50 -13.49 1.80
N ALA A 84 -1.50 -13.47 0.92
CA ALA A 84 -1.70 -13.58 -0.52
C ALA A 84 -0.63 -14.49 -1.15
N THR A 85 -1.07 -15.42 -1.99
CA THR A 85 -0.17 -16.33 -2.70
C THR A 85 0.79 -15.55 -3.61
N GLY A 86 2.09 -15.82 -3.50
CA GLY A 86 3.12 -15.15 -4.30
C GLY A 86 3.51 -13.75 -3.80
N ILE A 87 3.00 -13.31 -2.64
CA ILE A 87 3.39 -12.07 -1.98
C ILE A 87 3.93 -12.40 -0.59
N GLY A 88 5.18 -12.00 -0.34
CA GLY A 88 5.87 -12.24 0.92
C GLY A 88 6.37 -13.67 1.10
N ASP A 89 7.03 -13.90 2.23
CA ASP A 89 7.53 -15.21 2.65
C ASP A 89 6.61 -15.79 3.74
N ARG A 90 6.14 -17.02 3.53
CA ARG A 90 5.24 -17.73 4.45
C ARG A 90 5.85 -17.91 5.83
N ASP A 91 7.17 -18.09 5.90
CA ASP A 91 7.90 -18.26 7.16
C ASP A 91 8.25 -16.92 7.81
N ARG A 92 7.94 -15.80 7.15
CA ARG A 92 8.16 -14.42 7.64
C ARG A 92 6.91 -13.56 7.46
N PRO A 93 5.81 -13.87 8.16
CA PRO A 93 4.55 -13.13 8.03
C PRO A 93 4.71 -11.63 8.39
N ALA A 94 5.67 -11.29 9.26
CA ALA A 94 5.97 -9.91 9.62
C ALA A 94 6.29 -9.01 8.41
N ASP A 95 6.84 -9.58 7.33
CA ASP A 95 7.22 -8.85 6.11
C ASP A 95 6.00 -8.36 5.29
N THR A 96 4.80 -8.85 5.63
CA THR A 96 3.53 -8.50 4.96
C THR A 96 2.52 -7.82 5.89
N LEU A 97 2.99 -7.38 7.06
CA LEU A 97 2.18 -6.54 7.94
C LEU A 97 1.96 -5.16 7.30
N PHE A 98 0.74 -4.63 7.45
CA PHE A 98 0.44 -3.29 6.97
C PHE A 98 1.07 -2.23 7.87
N HIS A 99 1.55 -1.17 7.23
CA HIS A 99 1.99 0.03 7.90
C HIS A 99 0.81 0.97 8.12
N HIS A 100 0.67 1.49 9.34
CA HIS A 100 -0.26 2.57 9.64
C HIS A 100 0.35 3.91 9.22
N LEU A 101 -0.44 4.75 8.55
CA LEU A 101 -0.04 6.10 8.11
C LEU A 101 -0.41 7.18 9.14
#